data_AF-A0A0F9IWY8-F1
#
_entry.id   AF-A0A0F9IWY8-F1
#
_cell.length_a   1.000
_cell.length_b   1.000
_cell.length_c   1.000
_cell.angle_alpha   90.00
_cell.angle_beta   90.00
_cell.angle_gamma   90.00
#
_symmetry.space_group_name_H-M   'P 1'
#
loop_
_entity.id
_entity.type
_entity.pdbx_description
1 polymer ?
#
loop_
_entity_poly.entity_id
_entity_poly.type
_entity_poly.pdbx_seq_one_letter_code
_entity_poly.pdbx_strand_id
1 'polypeptide(L)'
;MGYSKNPSVIEKVERFLTLMVNADESLEWETPNPDRLAYYIREGISASGVQYKIEPESDKLKEFSALRSKFIIKIKGSLVLAELRSETPFAVMGVKRLKSVYLPSVTTLTEIVGAVAKYIIEESKEQIRIPNSDILEGEFRKLEAYLKSKELKIEVNENELVISKSVN
;
A
#
# COMPACT_ATOMS: atom_id res chain seq x y z
N MET A 1 -1.58 -16.85 -5.00
CA MET A 1 -1.45 -17.76 -6.16
C MET A 1 -0.06 -17.62 -6.73
N GLY A 2 0.70 -18.71 -6.88
CA GLY A 2 2.03 -18.69 -7.48
C GLY A 2 1.95 -18.87 -9.00
N TYR A 3 2.83 -18.21 -9.75
CA TYR A 3 2.97 -18.38 -11.20
C TYR A 3 3.74 -19.68 -11.51
N SER A 4 3.46 -20.31 -12.66
CA SER A 4 4.27 -21.43 -13.13
C SER A 4 5.68 -20.94 -13.46
N LYS A 5 6.70 -21.72 -13.13
CA LYS A 5 8.12 -21.32 -13.28
C LYS A 5 8.74 -21.87 -14.57
N ASN A 6 7.94 -22.03 -15.62
CA ASN A 6 8.38 -22.64 -16.86
C ASN A 6 9.28 -21.67 -17.66
N PRO A 7 10.55 -22.01 -17.92
CA PRO A 7 11.48 -21.13 -18.65
C PRO A 7 11.00 -20.76 -20.06
N SER A 8 10.23 -21.64 -20.74
CA SER A 8 9.67 -21.37 -22.08
C SER A 8 8.72 -20.17 -22.13
N VAL A 9 8.23 -19.71 -20.98
CA VAL A 9 7.39 -18.51 -20.91
C VAL A 9 8.24 -17.25 -21.11
N ILE A 10 9.51 -17.26 -20.70
CA ILE A 10 10.43 -16.13 -20.89
C ILE A 10 10.56 -15.83 -22.39
N GLU A 11 10.78 -16.86 -23.21
CA GLU A 11 10.89 -16.73 -24.67
C GLU A 11 9.60 -16.17 -25.29
N LYS A 12 8.42 -16.61 -24.82
CA LYS A 12 7.12 -16.15 -25.34
C LYS A 12 6.87 -14.66 -25.12
N VAL A 13 7.40 -14.08 -24.05
CA VAL A 13 7.21 -12.66 -23.72
C VAL A 13 8.48 -11.84 -23.83
N GLU A 14 9.56 -12.41 -24.36
CA GLU A 14 10.88 -11.77 -24.42
C GLU A 14 10.82 -10.36 -25.00
N ARG A 15 10.13 -10.19 -26.13
CA ARG A 15 9.96 -8.88 -26.77
C ARG A 15 9.38 -7.84 -25.81
N PHE A 16 8.39 -8.20 -25.00
CA PHE A 16 7.78 -7.28 -24.04
C PHE A 16 8.74 -6.97 -22.89
N LEU A 17 9.45 -7.98 -22.37
CA LEU A 17 10.43 -7.79 -21.30
C LEU A 17 11.58 -6.89 -21.74
N THR A 18 12.13 -7.10 -22.95
CA THR A 18 13.18 -6.24 -23.52
C THR A 18 12.71 -4.81 -23.71
N LEU A 19 11.47 -4.59 -24.17
CA LEU A 19 10.91 -3.23 -24.25
C LEU A 19 10.83 -2.58 -22.87
N MET A 20 10.41 -3.32 -21.84
CA MET A 20 10.32 -2.81 -20.47
C MET A 20 11.69 -2.49 -19.87
N VAL A 21 12.74 -3.27 -20.17
CA VAL A 21 14.11 -2.99 -19.69
C VAL A 21 14.56 -1.60 -20.12
N ASN A 22 14.36 -1.29 -21.40
CA ASN A 22 14.80 -0.03 -22.02
C ASN A 22 13.84 1.15 -21.79
N ALA A 23 12.67 0.93 -21.20
CA ALA A 23 11.65 1.96 -21.05
C ALA A 23 11.81 2.75 -19.75
N ASP A 24 11.84 4.08 -19.86
CA ASP A 24 11.80 5.01 -18.73
C ASP A 24 10.41 5.64 -18.52
N GLU A 25 9.41 5.11 -19.24
CA GLU A 25 8.01 5.49 -19.15
C GLU A 25 7.10 4.25 -19.09
N SER A 26 5.81 4.49 -18.87
CA SER A 26 4.83 3.40 -18.88
C SER A 26 4.57 2.92 -20.30
N LEU A 27 4.43 1.61 -20.49
CA LEU A 27 4.14 1.01 -21.80
C LEU A 27 2.70 0.50 -21.86
N GLU A 28 2.10 0.55 -23.04
CA GLU A 28 0.80 -0.05 -23.31
C GLU A 28 0.84 -0.98 -24.52
N TRP A 29 0.06 -2.07 -24.44
CA TRP A 29 -0.14 -3.00 -25.54
C TRP A 29 -1.61 -3.35 -25.68
N GLU A 30 -2.17 -3.07 -26.84
CA GLU A 30 -3.49 -3.54 -27.21
C GLU A 30 -3.45 -5.02 -27.62
N THR A 31 -4.40 -5.79 -27.13
CA THR A 31 -4.50 -7.22 -27.43
C THR A 31 -5.94 -7.73 -27.31
N PRO A 32 -6.35 -8.68 -28.15
CA PRO A 32 -7.65 -9.33 -28.01
C PRO A 32 -7.76 -10.19 -26.74
N ASN A 33 -6.64 -10.54 -26.10
CA ASN A 33 -6.60 -11.37 -24.89
C ASN A 33 -5.70 -10.74 -23.80
N PRO A 34 -6.14 -9.65 -23.17
CA PRO A 34 -5.32 -8.88 -22.22
C PRO A 34 -4.98 -9.68 -20.96
N ASP A 35 -5.91 -10.49 -20.44
CA ASP A 35 -5.67 -11.37 -19.29
C ASP A 35 -4.52 -12.34 -19.54
N ARG A 36 -4.51 -12.94 -20.73
CA ARG A 36 -3.50 -13.94 -21.11
C ARG A 36 -2.12 -13.30 -21.29
N LEU A 37 -2.05 -12.16 -21.97
CA LEU A 37 -0.78 -11.44 -22.16
C LEU A 37 -0.23 -10.94 -20.82
N ALA A 38 -1.07 -10.30 -20.00
CA ALA A 38 -0.66 -9.82 -18.67
C ALA A 38 -0.19 -10.97 -17.77
N TYR A 39 -0.87 -12.12 -17.82
CA TYR A 39 -0.46 -13.33 -17.13
C TYR A 39 0.94 -13.78 -17.58
N TYR A 40 1.18 -13.94 -18.88
CA TYR A 40 2.48 -14.38 -19.38
C TYR A 40 3.61 -13.40 -19.11
N ILE A 41 3.35 -12.08 -19.13
CA ILE A 41 4.38 -11.08 -18.77
C ILE A 41 4.77 -11.24 -17.30
N ARG A 42 3.78 -11.35 -16.39
CA ARG A 42 4.04 -11.55 -14.95
C ARG A 42 4.75 -12.88 -14.69
N GLU A 43 4.34 -13.93 -15.39
CA GLU A 43 4.94 -15.25 -15.32
C GLU A 43 6.38 -15.25 -15.85
N GLY A 44 6.64 -14.58 -16.97
CA GLY A 44 7.98 -14.41 -17.56
C GLY A 44 8.93 -13.71 -16.59
N ILE A 45 8.52 -12.59 -15.98
CA ILE A 45 9.32 -11.89 -14.95
C ILE A 45 9.62 -12.83 -13.76
N SER A 46 8.62 -13.57 -13.29
CA SER A 46 8.79 -14.52 -12.18
C SER A 46 9.71 -15.68 -12.55
N ALA A 47 9.60 -16.21 -13.77
CA ALA A 47 10.43 -17.30 -14.28
C ALA A 47 11.88 -16.84 -14.47
N SER A 48 12.11 -15.63 -14.99
CA SER A 48 13.46 -15.04 -15.11
C SER A 48 14.16 -14.95 -13.75
N GLY A 49 13.46 -14.55 -12.69
CA GLY A 49 14.02 -14.52 -11.34
C GLY A 49 14.34 -15.90 -10.74
N VAL A 50 13.67 -16.96 -11.21
CA VAL A 50 13.99 -18.34 -10.83
C VAL A 50 15.19 -18.84 -11.64
N GLN A 51 15.18 -18.61 -12.95
CA GLN A 51 16.26 -19.06 -13.84
C GLN A 51 17.58 -18.34 -13.53
N TYR A 52 17.55 -17.05 -13.19
CA TYR A 52 18.74 -16.29 -12.80
C TYR A 52 19.45 -16.88 -11.56
N LYS A 53 18.71 -17.55 -10.66
CA LYS A 53 19.34 -18.24 -9.52
C LYS A 53 20.10 -19.50 -9.93
N ILE A 54 19.74 -20.08 -11.07
CA ILE A 54 20.38 -21.26 -11.66
C ILE A 54 21.54 -20.81 -12.55
N GLU A 55 21.37 -19.70 -13.29
CA GLU A 55 22.34 -19.10 -14.22
C GLU A 55 22.64 -17.63 -13.86
N PRO A 56 23.42 -17.37 -12.80
CA PRO A 56 23.64 -16.02 -12.27
C PRO A 56 24.53 -15.12 -13.17
N GLU A 57 25.22 -15.70 -14.14
CA GLU A 57 26.06 -14.96 -15.09
C GLU A 57 25.26 -14.34 -16.26
N SER A 58 23.95 -14.60 -16.33
CA SER A 58 23.11 -14.09 -17.42
C SER A 58 22.59 -12.68 -17.14
N ASP A 59 23.21 -11.67 -17.77
CA ASP A 59 22.76 -10.27 -17.68
C ASP A 59 21.31 -10.08 -18.11
N LYS A 60 20.88 -10.78 -19.17
CA LYS A 60 19.49 -10.75 -19.64
C LYS A 60 18.50 -11.22 -18.57
N LEU A 61 18.78 -12.35 -17.91
CA LEU A 61 17.91 -12.86 -16.85
C LEU A 61 17.91 -11.95 -15.61
N LYS A 62 19.07 -11.36 -15.30
CA LYS A 62 19.22 -10.35 -14.24
C LYS A 62 18.30 -9.16 -14.48
N GLU A 63 18.37 -8.56 -15.66
CA GLU A 63 17.54 -7.41 -16.04
C GLU A 63 16.05 -7.75 -16.02
N PHE A 64 15.66 -8.88 -16.61
CA PHE A 64 14.26 -9.29 -16.63
C PHE A 64 13.71 -9.56 -15.23
N SER A 65 14.51 -10.14 -14.34
CA SER A 65 14.11 -10.38 -12.96
C SER A 65 13.90 -9.08 -12.17
N ALA A 66 14.66 -8.03 -12.48
CA ALA A 66 14.58 -6.72 -11.84
C ALA A 66 13.32 -5.93 -12.23
N LEU A 67 12.70 -6.25 -13.38
CA LEU A 67 11.47 -5.59 -13.85
C LEU A 67 10.31 -5.65 -12.85
N ARG A 68 10.27 -6.67 -12.00
CA ARG A 68 9.27 -6.78 -10.93
C ARG A 68 9.27 -5.57 -9.99
N SER A 69 10.45 -4.97 -9.77
CA SER A 69 10.65 -3.82 -8.89
C SER A 69 10.47 -2.48 -9.61
N LYS A 70 10.55 -2.46 -10.96
CA LYS A 70 10.38 -1.25 -11.78
C LYS A 70 8.94 -1.05 -12.25
N PHE A 71 8.20 -2.13 -12.55
CA PHE A 71 6.87 -2.05 -13.16
C PHE A 71 5.76 -2.77 -12.38
N ILE A 72 4.52 -2.35 -12.62
CA ILE A 72 3.26 -3.03 -12.27
C ILE A 72 2.51 -3.33 -13.57
N ILE A 73 2.15 -4.59 -13.78
CA ILE A 73 1.36 -5.00 -14.95
C ILE A 73 -0.13 -4.91 -14.60
N LYS A 74 -0.91 -4.11 -15.32
CA LYS A 74 -2.36 -3.92 -15.17
C LYS A 74 -3.09 -4.22 -16.49
N ILE A 75 -4.40 -4.41 -16.38
CA ILE A 75 -5.32 -4.59 -17.52
C ILE A 75 -6.35 -3.47 -17.48
N LYS A 76 -6.62 -2.84 -18.62
CA LYS A 76 -7.65 -1.81 -18.78
C LYS A 76 -8.37 -2.01 -20.12
N GLY A 77 -9.54 -2.66 -20.08
CA GLY A 77 -10.24 -3.04 -21.32
C GLY A 77 -9.39 -4.01 -22.14
N SER A 78 -9.15 -3.68 -23.41
CA SER A 78 -8.27 -4.44 -24.33
C SER A 78 -6.77 -4.16 -24.15
N LEU A 79 -6.39 -3.29 -23.20
CA LEU A 79 -5.00 -2.88 -23.00
C LEU A 79 -4.34 -3.63 -21.84
N VAL A 80 -3.09 -4.03 -22.05
CA VAL A 80 -2.14 -4.41 -21.00
C VAL A 80 -1.18 -3.25 -20.77
N LEU A 81 -1.12 -2.76 -19.54
CA LEU A 81 -0.30 -1.62 -19.15
C LEU A 81 0.86 -2.11 -18.28
N ALA A 82 2.09 -1.76 -18.64
CA ALA A 82 3.25 -1.82 -17.76
C ALA A 82 3.48 -0.42 -17.19
N GLU A 83 2.89 -0.15 -16.03
CA GLU A 83 3.04 1.14 -15.34
C GLU A 83 4.32 1.13 -14.50
N LEU A 84 5.09 2.22 -14.55
CA LEU A 84 6.20 2.39 -13.63
C LEU A 84 5.69 2.37 -12.19
N ARG A 85 6.38 1.65 -11.32
CA ARG A 85 6.19 1.78 -9.88
C ARG A 85 6.64 3.18 -9.53
N SER A 86 5.70 4.07 -9.23
CA SER A 86 6.04 5.29 -8.51
C SER A 86 6.77 4.87 -7.24
N GLU A 87 7.93 5.48 -6.97
CA GLU A 87 8.60 5.43 -5.68
C GLU A 87 7.75 6.15 -4.63
N THR A 88 6.53 5.68 -4.40
CA THR A 88 5.83 5.89 -3.16
C THR A 88 6.24 4.73 -2.29
N PRO A 89 7.12 4.93 -1.29
CA PRO A 89 7.62 3.87 -0.45
C PRO A 89 6.46 3.05 0.09
N PHE A 90 6.60 1.73 0.17
CA PHE A 90 5.64 0.85 0.85
C PHE A 90 5.30 1.36 2.27
N ALA A 91 6.21 2.12 2.90
CA ALA A 91 5.96 2.84 4.14
C ALA A 91 4.76 3.82 4.05
N VAL A 92 4.58 4.54 2.93
CA VAL A 92 3.46 5.48 2.75
C VAL A 92 2.13 4.73 2.52
N MET A 93 2.15 3.57 1.85
CA MET A 93 0.94 2.74 1.68
C MET A 93 0.57 1.97 2.96
N GLY A 94 1.54 1.57 3.78
CA GLY A 94 1.31 0.96 5.09
C GLY A 94 0.78 1.97 6.11
N VAL A 95 1.34 3.17 6.13
CA VAL A 95 0.87 4.24 7.03
C VAL A 95 -0.52 4.71 6.63
N LYS A 96 -0.88 4.81 5.34
CA LYS A 96 -2.27 5.10 4.92
C LYS A 96 -3.28 3.99 5.24
N ARG A 97 -2.85 2.77 5.60
CA ARG A 97 -3.74 1.62 5.88
C ARG A 97 -3.85 1.21 7.34
N LEU A 98 -3.12 1.84 8.26
CA LEU A 98 -3.43 1.66 9.68
C LEU A 98 -4.75 2.38 9.96
N LYS A 99 -5.81 1.60 10.16
CA LYS A 99 -7.14 2.06 10.58
C LYS A 99 -7.07 2.78 11.93
N SER A 100 -6.16 2.33 12.81
CA SER A 100 -5.94 2.88 14.14
C SER A 100 -4.53 3.45 14.28
N VAL A 101 -4.39 4.57 15.00
CA VAL A 101 -3.10 5.14 15.41
C VAL A 101 -2.95 5.02 16.92
N TYR A 102 -1.79 4.57 17.41
CA TYR A 102 -1.49 4.49 18.84
C TYR A 102 -0.54 5.62 19.24
N LEU A 103 -0.91 6.40 20.26
CA LEU A 103 -0.25 7.66 20.62
C LEU A 103 0.16 7.67 22.11
N PRO A 104 1.28 7.03 22.47
CA PRO A 104 1.67 6.84 23.88
C PRO A 104 2.16 8.10 24.60
N SER A 105 2.44 9.18 23.87
CA SER A 105 2.99 10.42 24.42
C SER A 105 1.97 11.55 24.51
N VAL A 106 0.71 11.30 24.17
CA VAL A 106 -0.37 12.29 24.22
C VAL A 106 -1.04 12.18 25.57
N THR A 107 -0.93 13.21 26.42
CA THR A 107 -1.43 13.15 27.81
C THR A 107 -2.35 14.31 28.17
N THR A 108 -2.31 15.41 27.41
CA THR A 108 -3.11 16.61 27.69
C THR A 108 -4.33 16.75 26.76
N LEU A 109 -5.36 17.46 27.20
CA LEU A 109 -6.55 17.76 26.39
C LEU A 109 -6.20 18.37 25.02
N THR A 110 -5.28 19.33 25.00
CA THR A 110 -4.85 20.03 23.78
C THR A 110 -4.18 19.09 22.78
N GLU A 111 -3.30 18.21 23.27
CA GLU A 111 -2.63 17.22 22.42
C GLU A 111 -3.62 16.20 21.85
N ILE A 112 -4.62 15.80 22.64
CA ILE A 112 -5.67 14.89 22.17
C ILE A 112 -6.51 15.54 21.07
N VAL A 113 -6.93 16.79 21.26
CA VAL A 113 -7.66 17.54 20.23
C VAL A 113 -6.82 17.70 18.96
N GLY A 114 -5.52 18.02 19.10
CA GLY A 114 -4.59 18.10 17.98
C GLY A 114 -4.39 16.76 17.26
N ALA A 115 -4.29 15.67 18.01
CA ALA A 115 -4.20 14.32 17.48
C ALA A 115 -5.47 13.92 16.71
N VAL A 116 -6.65 14.28 17.20
CA VAL A 116 -7.93 14.03 16.51
C VAL A 116 -7.99 14.80 15.20
N ALA A 117 -7.62 16.08 15.20
CA ALA A 117 -7.62 16.91 13.99
C ALA A 117 -6.67 16.33 12.93
N LYS A 118 -5.43 16.02 13.31
CA LYS A 118 -4.44 15.46 12.40
C LYS A 118 -4.83 14.06 11.91
N TYR A 119 -5.07 13.13 12.82
CA TYR A 119 -5.18 11.73 12.43
C TYR A 119 -6.58 11.36 11.94
N ILE A 120 -7.66 11.77 12.60
CA ILE A 120 -9.02 11.38 12.19
C ILE A 120 -9.56 12.28 11.07
N ILE A 121 -9.33 13.60 11.15
CA ILE A 121 -9.89 14.56 10.18
C ILE A 121 -8.99 14.66 8.94
N GLU A 122 -7.71 15.04 9.09
CA GLU A 122 -6.81 15.25 7.94
C GLU A 122 -6.35 13.93 7.32
N GLU A 123 -5.86 12.99 8.13
CA GLU A 123 -5.33 11.70 7.63
C GLU A 123 -6.40 10.61 7.48
N SER A 124 -7.68 10.92 7.77
CA SER A 124 -8.83 10.02 7.62
C SER A 124 -8.67 8.66 8.32
N LYS A 125 -8.02 8.63 9.49
CA LYS A 125 -7.95 7.43 10.35
C LYS A 125 -9.33 7.09 10.92
N GLU A 126 -9.58 5.80 11.12
CA GLU A 126 -10.83 5.32 11.72
C GLU A 126 -10.81 5.49 13.24
N GLN A 127 -9.63 5.35 13.85
CA GLN A 127 -9.45 5.30 15.30
C GLN A 127 -8.10 5.89 15.73
N ILE A 128 -8.06 6.50 16.92
CA ILE A 128 -6.84 6.75 17.68
C ILE A 128 -6.96 6.10 19.06
N ARG A 129 -5.84 5.64 19.61
CA ARG A 129 -5.72 5.03 20.93
C ARG A 129 -4.64 5.73 21.73
N ILE A 130 -4.96 6.11 22.94
CA ILE A 130 -4.10 6.91 23.82
C ILE A 130 -4.04 6.20 25.17
N PRO A 131 -2.92 5.59 25.56
CA PRO A 131 -2.77 4.94 26.85
C PRO A 131 -2.62 5.97 27.97
N ASN A 132 -3.10 5.64 29.17
CA ASN A 132 -2.87 6.36 30.42
C ASN A 132 -3.02 7.88 30.30
N SER A 133 -4.14 8.33 29.74
CA SER A 133 -4.43 9.75 29.70
C SER A 133 -4.83 10.17 31.12
N ASP A 134 -3.94 10.83 31.86
CA ASP A 134 -4.22 11.41 33.18
C ASP A 134 -5.12 12.66 33.07
N ILE A 135 -6.17 12.59 32.25
CA ILE A 135 -7.12 13.67 32.00
C ILE A 135 -8.02 13.80 33.21
N LEU A 136 -8.08 15.00 33.77
CA LEU A 136 -8.99 15.31 34.86
C LEU A 136 -10.44 15.23 34.38
N GLU A 137 -11.37 14.86 35.27
CA GLU A 137 -12.79 14.68 34.93
C GLU A 137 -13.40 15.91 34.23
N GLY A 138 -13.02 17.12 34.65
CA GLY A 138 -13.47 18.36 34.03
C GLY A 138 -12.95 18.58 32.60
N GLU A 139 -11.77 18.08 32.28
CA GLU A 139 -11.20 18.11 30.93
C GLU A 139 -11.79 17.00 30.06
N PHE A 140 -12.08 15.84 30.64
CA PHE A 140 -12.76 14.74 29.95
C PHE A 140 -14.14 15.17 29.44
N ARG A 141 -14.94 15.88 30.24
CA ARG A 141 -16.25 16.41 29.80
C ARG A 141 -16.12 17.40 28.63
N LYS A 142 -15.08 18.23 28.64
CA LYS A 142 -14.79 19.15 27.52
C LYS A 142 -14.39 18.39 26.26
N LEU A 143 -13.58 17.35 26.41
CA LEU A 143 -13.20 16.46 25.31
C LEU A 143 -14.43 15.77 24.72
N GLU A 144 -15.29 15.20 25.55
CA GLU A 144 -16.52 14.53 25.12
C GLU A 144 -17.45 15.47 24.34
N ALA A 145 -17.65 16.69 24.83
CA ALA A 145 -18.44 17.70 24.13
C ALA A 145 -17.83 18.09 22.77
N TYR A 146 -16.51 18.25 22.72
CA TYR A 146 -15.80 18.52 21.47
C TYR A 146 -15.95 17.37 20.47
N LEU A 147 -15.71 16.13 20.88
CA LEU A 147 -15.81 14.95 20.02
C LEU A 147 -17.23 14.74 19.50
N LYS A 148 -18.24 14.95 20.35
CA LYS A 148 -19.65 14.89 19.95
C LYS A 148 -19.99 15.93 18.88
N SER A 149 -19.42 17.14 18.96
CA SER A 149 -19.60 18.18 17.93
C SER A 149 -18.98 17.81 16.57
N LYS A 150 -18.09 16.81 16.54
CA LYS A 150 -17.41 16.29 15.35
C LYS A 150 -17.93 14.92 14.92
N GLU A 151 -19.05 14.45 15.49
CA GLU A 151 -19.62 13.12 15.24
C GLU A 151 -18.63 11.98 15.56
N LEU A 152 -17.76 12.20 16.54
CA LEU A 152 -16.78 11.23 17.03
C LEU A 152 -17.22 10.64 18.37
N LYS A 153 -16.85 9.39 18.61
CA LYS A 153 -17.08 8.64 19.86
C LYS A 153 -15.79 8.51 20.64
N ILE A 154 -15.91 8.53 21.97
CA ILE A 154 -14.84 8.20 22.90
C ILE A 154 -15.26 7.02 23.76
N GLU A 155 -14.37 6.05 23.91
CA GLU A 155 -14.52 4.88 24.77
C GLU A 155 -13.30 4.79 25.68
N VAL A 156 -13.52 4.47 26.95
CA VAL A 156 -12.45 4.16 27.90
C VAL A 156 -12.37 2.64 28.00
N ASN A 157 -11.28 2.05 27.51
CA ASN A 157 -11.06 0.61 27.55
C ASN A 157 -9.84 0.30 28.42
N GLU A 158 -10.09 -0.26 29.60
CA GLU A 158 -9.08 -0.46 30.65
C GLU A 158 -8.32 0.84 30.96
N ASN A 159 -7.11 0.99 30.42
CA ASN A 159 -6.22 2.13 30.61
C ASN A 159 -6.03 2.94 29.32
N GLU A 160 -6.84 2.72 28.28
CA GLU A 160 -6.74 3.42 27.01
C GLU A 160 -7.99 4.28 26.73
N LEU A 161 -7.76 5.51 26.26
CA LEU A 161 -8.78 6.27 25.54
C LEU A 161 -8.77 5.88 24.08
N VAL A 162 -9.94 5.50 23.60
CA VAL A 162 -10.18 5.11 22.22
C VAL A 162 -11.13 6.12 21.60
N ILE A 163 -10.67 6.87 20.60
CA ILE A 163 -11.50 7.84 19.86
C ILE A 163 -11.69 7.34 18.44
N SER A 164 -12.93 7.29 17.97
CA SER A 164 -13.27 6.76 16.64
C SER A 164 -14.42 7.52 15.98
N LYS A 165 -14.59 7.34 14.66
CA LYS A 165 -15.75 7.88 13.94
C LYS A 165 -17.02 7.17 14.39
N SER A 166 -18.10 7.91 14.62
CA SER A 166 -19.40 7.30 14.90
C SER A 166 -19.87 6.54 13.65
N VAL A 167 -19.93 5.21 13.73
CA VAL A 167 -20.64 4.42 12.73
C VAL A 167 -22.12 4.73 12.91
N ASN A 168 -22.72 5.40 11.93
CA ASN A 168 -24.16 5.42 11.70
C ASN A 168 -24.52 4.25 10.79
#